data_AF-B6W6E3-F1
#
_entry.id   AF-B6W6E3-F1
#
_cell.length_a   1.000
_cell.length_b   1.000
_cell.length_c   1.000
_cell.angle_alpha   90.00
_cell.angle_beta   90.00
_cell.angle_gamma   90.00
#
_symmetry.space_group_name_H-M   'P 1'
#
loop_
_entity.id
_entity.type
_entity.pdbx_description
1 polymer ?
#
loop_
_entity_poly.entity_id
_entity_poly.type
_entity_poly.pdbx_seq_one_letter_code
_entity_poly.pdbx_strand_id
1 'polypeptide(L)'
;GIDRLIMILTGQHSIRDVLLFPTMKPIGLERQKMGIRQKKLTKLTTNLRQKNRLFKSKVEPLFEDMVDFDTFSKSDFRVVKVKNCEEVPKSKKLLKFTLDDGSEKERVILSGIKEYYSAESLNWKDIACDL
;
A
#
# COMPACT_ATOMS: atom_id res chain seq x y z
N GLY A 1 -38.89 -16.42 -0.97
CA GLY A 1 -37.44 -16.15 -0.96
C GLY A 1 -37.17 -14.95 -1.83
N ILE A 2 -36.30 -14.04 -1.37
CA ILE A 2 -35.96 -12.79 -2.05
C ILE A 2 -35.57 -13.03 -3.53
N ASP A 3 -34.90 -14.15 -3.83
CA ASP A 3 -34.51 -14.53 -5.19
C ASP A 3 -35.70 -14.63 -6.16
N ARG A 4 -36.85 -15.17 -5.73
CA ARG A 4 -38.05 -15.25 -6.59
C ARG A 4 -38.68 -13.87 -6.84
N LEU A 5 -38.60 -12.97 -5.86
CA LEU A 5 -39.10 -11.59 -5.99
C LEU A 5 -38.24 -10.81 -6.98
N ILE A 6 -36.91 -10.91 -6.86
CA ILE A 6 -35.95 -10.26 -7.76
C ILE A 6 -36.11 -10.77 -9.20
N MET A 7 -36.34 -12.07 -9.37
CA MET A 7 -36.54 -12.71 -10.67
C MET A 7 -37.80 -12.21 -11.39
N ILE A 8 -38.91 -12.04 -10.67
CA ILE A 8 -40.16 -11.48 -11.23
C ILE A 8 -39.99 -10.01 -11.59
N LEU A 9 -39.33 -9.21 -10.74
CA LEU A 9 -39.12 -7.79 -10.97
C LEU A 9 -38.22 -7.50 -12.19
N THR A 10 -37.26 -8.38 -12.46
CA THR A 10 -36.30 -8.23 -13.57
C THR A 10 -36.70 -8.99 -14.84
N GLY A 11 -37.78 -9.77 -14.78
CA GLY A 11 -38.29 -10.56 -15.92
C GLY A 11 -37.36 -11.68 -16.40
N GLN A 12 -36.32 -12.03 -15.63
CA GLN A 12 -35.36 -13.08 -15.99
C GLN A 12 -35.82 -14.45 -15.50
N HIS A 13 -35.43 -15.53 -16.17
CA HIS A 13 -35.82 -16.90 -15.78
C HIS A 13 -34.88 -17.50 -14.70
N SER A 14 -33.74 -16.86 -14.43
CA SER A 14 -32.76 -17.30 -13.44
C SER A 14 -32.12 -16.11 -12.70
N ILE A 15 -31.83 -16.28 -11.41
CA ILE A 15 -31.19 -15.23 -10.59
C ILE A 15 -29.74 -14.91 -11.04
N ARG A 16 -29.11 -15.80 -11.81
CA ARG A 16 -27.73 -15.65 -12.29
C ARG A 16 -27.62 -14.57 -13.35
N ASP A 17 -28.71 -14.29 -14.07
CA ASP A 17 -28.76 -13.27 -15.11
C ASP A 17 -28.98 -11.86 -14.52
N VAL A 18 -29.36 -11.79 -13.23
CA VAL A 18 -29.56 -10.54 -12.49
C VAL A 18 -28.30 -10.10 -11.74
N LEU A 19 -27.54 -11.06 -11.21
CA LEU A 19 -26.26 -10.80 -10.56
C LEU A 19 -25.17 -10.67 -11.64
N LEU A 20 -24.80 -9.42 -11.94
CA LEU A 20 -23.75 -9.02 -12.88
C LEU A 20 -22.32 -9.40 -12.40
N PHE A 21 -22.15 -10.54 -11.76
CA PHE A 21 -20.86 -11.06 -11.33
C PHE A 21 -20.50 -12.27 -12.21
N PRO A 22 -19.42 -12.18 -13.00
CA PRO A 22 -18.86 -13.33 -13.71
C PRO A 22 -18.57 -14.42 -12.68
N THR A 23 -19.31 -15.54 -12.76
CA THR A 23 -19.24 -16.62 -11.79
C THR A 23 -17.79 -17.10 -11.60
N MET A 24 -17.25 -16.94 -10.39
CA MET A 24 -16.02 -17.63 -9.99
C MET A 24 -16.25 -19.12 -10.17
N LYS A 25 -15.42 -19.75 -11.01
CA LYS A 25 -15.47 -21.20 -11.25
C LYS A 25 -15.34 -21.94 -9.92
N PRO A 26 -16.20 -22.94 -9.62
CA PRO A 26 -16.00 -23.77 -8.43
C PRO A 26 -14.68 -24.53 -8.56
N ILE A 27 -13.88 -24.52 -7.49
CA ILE A 27 -12.49 -25.01 -7.39
C ILE A 27 -12.28 -26.52 -7.67
N GLY A 28 -13.32 -27.25 -8.08
CA GLY A 28 -13.27 -28.70 -8.26
C GLY A 28 -12.98 -29.25 -9.66
N LEU A 29 -13.11 -28.46 -10.73
CA LEU A 29 -13.17 -29.03 -12.11
C LEU A 29 -11.87 -28.97 -12.93
N GLU A 30 -10.77 -28.39 -12.42
CA GLU A 30 -9.49 -28.30 -13.16
C GLU A 30 -8.51 -29.46 -12.91
N ARG A 31 -8.88 -30.50 -12.15
CA ARG A 31 -7.96 -31.63 -11.87
C ARG A 31 -7.59 -32.48 -13.10
N GLN A 32 -8.33 -32.39 -14.21
CA GLN A 32 -8.05 -33.22 -15.40
C GLN A 32 -7.22 -32.53 -16.51
N LYS A 33 -7.12 -31.20 -16.55
CA LYS A 33 -6.32 -30.51 -17.59
C LYS A 33 -4.87 -30.16 -17.17
N MET A 34 -4.53 -30.37 -15.89
CA MET A 34 -3.23 -30.02 -15.32
C MET A 34 -2.07 -30.99 -15.65
N GLY A 35 -2.35 -32.22 -16.08
CA GLY A 35 -1.30 -33.24 -16.27
C GLY A 35 -0.31 -32.93 -17.40
N ILE A 36 -0.75 -32.27 -18.48
CA ILE A 36 0.09 -32.02 -19.67
C ILE A 36 0.91 -30.73 -19.52
N ARG A 37 0.38 -29.72 -18.81
CA ARG A 37 1.00 -28.39 -18.66
C ARG A 37 2.15 -28.38 -17.63
N GLN A 38 2.14 -29.31 -16.68
CA GLN A 38 3.16 -29.40 -15.62
C GLN A 38 4.55 -29.78 -16.14
N LYS A 39 4.66 -30.65 -17.16
CA LYS A 39 5.97 -31.09 -17.70
C LYS A 39 6.77 -29.98 -18.39
N LYS A 40 6.10 -28.92 -18.86
CA LYS A 40 6.75 -27.80 -19.57
C LYS A 40 7.17 -26.68 -18.61
N LEU A 41 6.45 -26.47 -17.52
CA LEU A 41 6.75 -25.45 -16.51
C LEU A 41 7.96 -25.82 -15.64
N THR A 42 8.11 -27.11 -15.31
CA THR A 42 9.21 -27.60 -14.46
C THR A 42 10.60 -27.40 -15.08
N LYS A 43 10.72 -27.56 -16.40
CA LYS A 43 12.00 -27.35 -17.13
C LYS A 43 12.41 -25.88 -17.25
N LEU A 44 11.46 -24.95 -17.21
CA LEU A 44 11.75 -23.51 -17.29
C LEU A 44 12.16 -22.95 -15.91
N THR A 45 11.58 -23.51 -14.84
CA THR A 45 11.86 -23.10 -13.46
C THR A 45 13.23 -23.49 -12.92
N THR A 46 13.90 -24.49 -13.52
CA THR A 46 15.25 -24.91 -13.10
C THR A 46 16.33 -23.90 -13.47
N ASN A 47 16.17 -23.16 -14.58
CA ASN A 47 17.18 -22.19 -15.03
C ASN A 47 17.08 -20.81 -14.34
N LEU A 48 15.92 -20.41 -13.86
CA LEU A 48 15.73 -19.13 -13.16
C LEU A 48 16.26 -19.13 -11.71
N ARG A 49 16.55 -20.30 -11.14
CA ARG A 49 16.98 -20.44 -9.73
C ARG A 49 18.40 -19.98 -9.45
N GLN A 50 19.26 -19.80 -10.47
CA GLN A 50 20.65 -19.37 -10.24
C GLN A 50 20.81 -17.85 -10.03
N LYS A 51 19.77 -17.02 -10.26
CA LYS A 51 19.88 -15.55 -10.19
C LYS A 51 19.13 -14.91 -9.00
N ASN A 52 18.91 -15.64 -7.91
CA ASN A 52 18.32 -15.07 -6.68
C ASN A 52 19.21 -15.36 -5.46
N ARG A 53 20.46 -14.89 -5.50
CA ARG A 53 21.42 -15.04 -4.39
C ARG A 53 21.79 -13.69 -3.74
N LEU A 54 20.82 -12.76 -3.61
CA LEU A 54 21.06 -11.45 -2.98
C LEU A 54 19.99 -10.93 -2.00
N PHE A 55 18.90 -11.65 -1.72
CA PHE A 55 17.93 -11.21 -0.71
C PHE A 55 17.79 -12.26 0.38
N LYS A 56 18.74 -12.23 1.30
CA LYS A 56 18.58 -12.81 2.64
C LYS A 56 18.56 -11.66 3.65
N SER A 57 17.58 -10.78 3.52
CA SER A 57 17.24 -9.84 4.58
C SER A 57 16.59 -10.64 5.71
N LYS A 58 17.24 -10.60 6.87
CA LYS A 58 16.68 -11.13 8.11
C LYS A 58 15.48 -10.24 8.44
N VAL A 59 14.28 -10.81 8.48
CA VAL A 59 13.10 -10.07 8.95
C VAL A 59 13.25 -9.96 10.46
N GLU A 60 13.62 -8.79 10.93
CA GLU A 60 13.58 -8.47 12.36
C GLU A 60 12.12 -8.54 12.83
N PRO A 61 11.86 -9.15 14.00
CA PRO A 61 10.51 -9.20 14.56
C PRO A 61 10.04 -7.77 14.84
N LEU A 62 9.10 -7.29 14.01
CA LEU A 62 8.54 -5.93 14.02
C LEU A 62 7.71 -5.58 15.29
N PHE A 63 7.78 -6.38 16.35
CA PHE A 63 6.84 -6.32 17.49
C PHE A 63 7.54 -6.35 18.85
N GLU A 64 8.83 -6.08 18.93
CA GLU A 64 9.58 -6.25 20.19
C GLU A 64 9.24 -5.22 21.27
N ASP A 65 8.65 -4.07 20.93
CA ASP A 65 8.19 -3.08 21.90
C ASP A 65 6.70 -2.75 21.69
N MET A 66 5.81 -3.38 22.46
CA MET A 66 4.44 -2.89 22.59
C MET A 66 4.50 -1.53 23.30
N VAL A 67 4.28 -0.46 22.54
CA VAL A 67 4.24 0.89 23.09
C VAL A 67 2.92 1.06 23.85
N ASP A 68 3.01 1.42 25.13
CA ASP A 68 1.83 1.72 25.95
C ASP A 68 1.04 2.90 25.38
N PHE A 69 -0.28 2.87 25.57
CA PHE A 69 -1.20 3.92 25.09
C PHE A 69 -0.81 5.32 25.58
N ASP A 70 -0.29 5.43 26.80
CA ASP A 70 0.15 6.70 27.38
C ASP A 70 1.34 7.32 26.63
N THR A 71 2.23 6.49 26.08
CA THR A 71 3.36 6.97 25.28
C THR A 71 2.90 7.47 23.91
N PHE A 72 1.98 6.75 23.27
CA PHE A 72 1.40 7.20 21.99
C PHE A 72 0.60 8.49 22.17
N SER A 73 -0.15 8.62 23.27
CA SER A 73 -0.96 9.81 23.55
C SER A 73 -0.14 11.07 23.86
N LYS A 74 1.15 10.95 24.19
CA LYS A 74 2.05 12.08 24.41
C LYS A 74 2.62 12.67 23.12
N SER A 75 2.66 11.89 22.04
CA SER A 75 3.09 12.37 20.72
C SER A 75 1.98 13.21 20.09
N ASP A 76 2.33 14.38 19.56
CA ASP A 76 1.39 15.32 18.95
C ASP A 76 1.46 15.21 17.42
N PHE A 77 0.71 14.24 16.88
CA PHE A 77 0.60 14.06 15.45
C PHE A 77 -0.45 14.99 14.87
N ARG A 78 -0.04 15.93 14.01
CA ARG A 78 -0.95 16.83 13.29
C ARG A 78 -0.76 16.73 11.78
N VAL A 79 -1.87 16.86 11.06
CA VAL A 79 -1.85 17.01 9.61
C VAL A 79 -1.61 18.48 9.29
N VAL A 80 -0.51 18.74 8.58
CA VAL A 80 -0.03 20.09 8.28
C VAL A 80 0.15 20.25 6.78
N LYS A 81 0.00 21.49 6.31
CA LYS A 81 0.20 21.85 4.91
C LYS A 81 1.62 22.30 4.68
N VAL A 82 2.28 21.73 3.66
CA VAL A 82 3.60 22.18 3.22
C VAL A 82 3.46 23.48 2.42
N LYS A 83 3.99 24.58 2.97
CA LYS A 83 4.10 25.87 2.27
C LYS A 83 5.30 25.92 1.33
N ASN A 84 6.45 25.48 1.81
CA ASN A 84 7.69 25.50 1.04
C ASN A 84 8.57 24.29 1.40
N CYS A 85 9.23 23.72 0.39
CA CYS A 85 10.20 22.65 0.54
C CYS A 85 11.51 23.05 -0.15
N GLU A 86 12.59 23.18 0.62
CA GLU A 86 13.90 23.57 0.13
C GLU A 86 14.94 22.48 0.37
N GLU A 87 15.83 22.28 -0.60
CA GLU A 87 16.96 21.38 -0.44
C GLU A 87 18.08 22.04 0.37
N VAL A 88 18.59 21.36 1.39
CA VAL A 88 19.71 21.88 2.16
C VAL A 88 21.02 21.51 1.44
N PRO A 89 21.82 22.48 0.95
CA PRO A 89 23.01 22.19 0.14
C PRO A 89 24.11 21.44 0.90
N LYS A 90 24.06 21.45 2.25
CA LYS A 90 25.00 20.72 3.11
C LYS A 90 24.65 19.25 3.33
N SER A 91 23.50 18.76 2.89
CA SER A 91 23.07 17.38 3.18
C SER A 91 22.36 16.72 2.01
N LYS A 92 22.88 15.57 1.58
CA LYS A 92 22.34 14.81 0.45
C LYS A 92 21.03 14.08 0.77
N LYS A 93 20.66 13.97 2.05
CA LYS A 93 19.48 13.23 2.52
C LYS A 93 18.38 14.11 3.10
N LEU A 94 18.68 15.37 3.43
CA LEU A 94 17.77 16.25 4.18
C LEU A 94 17.04 17.23 3.27
N LEU A 95 15.75 17.40 3.52
CA LEU A 95 14.89 18.44 2.97
C LEU A 95 14.37 19.30 4.13
N LYS A 96 14.31 20.60 3.91
CA LYS A 96 13.76 21.58 4.86
C LYS A 96 12.33 21.91 4.45
N PHE A 97 11.39 21.69 5.36
CA PHE A 97 9.98 22.00 5.15
C PHE A 97 9.59 23.18 6.01
N THR A 98 8.88 24.13 5.41
CA THR A 98 8.12 25.15 6.13
C THR A 98 6.66 24.73 6.12
N LEU A 99 6.11 24.51 7.30
CA LEU A 99 4.77 23.97 7.51
C LEU A 99 3.85 25.02 8.12
N ASP A 100 2.57 24.95 7.73
CA ASP A 100 1.50 25.71 8.35
C ASP A 100 0.52 24.75 9.05
N ASP A 101 0.43 24.88 10.37
CA ASP A 101 -0.45 24.12 11.25
C ASP A 101 -1.76 24.90 11.56
N GLY A 102 -1.99 26.03 10.89
CA GLY A 102 -3.14 26.90 11.14
C GLY A 102 -3.01 27.74 12.42
N SER A 103 -1.89 27.66 13.15
CA SER A 103 -1.63 28.45 14.35
C SER A 103 -0.88 29.77 14.04
N GLU A 104 -0.91 30.21 12.77
CA GLU A 104 -0.23 31.40 12.20
C GLU A 104 1.30 31.45 12.40
N LYS A 105 1.89 30.46 13.06
CA LYS A 105 3.33 30.34 13.29
C LYS A 105 3.91 29.33 12.31
N GLU A 106 4.80 29.81 11.45
CA GLU A 106 5.51 28.93 10.51
C GLU A 106 6.52 28.08 11.28
N ARG A 107 6.34 26.76 11.21
CA ARG A 107 7.29 25.79 11.79
C ARG A 107 8.21 25.27 10.70
N VAL A 108 9.49 25.13 11.06
CA VAL A 108 10.51 24.60 10.16
C VAL A 108 10.97 23.25 10.66
N ILE A 109 10.85 22.23 9.82
CA ILE A 109 11.34 20.88 10.11
C ILE A 109 12.36 20.43 9.07
N LEU A 110 13.24 19.51 9.47
CA LEU A 110 14.17 18.84 8.57
C LEU A 110 13.77 17.38 8.49
N SER A 111 13.56 16.86 7.28
CA SER A 111 13.22 15.44 7.08
C SER A 111 14.19 14.77 6.11
N GLY A 112 14.54 13.52 6.42
CA GLY A 112 15.53 12.70 5.72
C GLY A 112 15.02 11.97 4.47
N ILE A 113 13.96 12.47 3.83
CA ILE A 113 13.22 11.76 2.77
C ILE A 113 13.62 12.16 1.34
N LYS A 114 14.75 12.86 1.18
CA LYS A 114 15.22 13.35 -0.13
C LYS A 114 15.47 12.24 -1.15
N GLU A 115 15.84 11.05 -0.70
CA GLU A 115 16.11 9.91 -1.59
C GLU A 115 14.84 9.37 -2.29
N TYR A 116 13.67 9.63 -1.72
CA TYR A 116 12.38 9.10 -2.20
C TYR A 116 11.49 10.16 -2.84
N TYR A 117 11.65 11.43 -2.45
CA TYR A 117 10.79 12.52 -2.92
C TYR A 117 11.62 13.75 -3.32
N SER A 118 11.23 14.36 -4.44
CA SER A 118 11.77 15.66 -4.86
C SER A 118 11.02 16.80 -4.18
N ALA A 119 11.69 17.93 -3.95
CA ALA A 119 11.09 19.10 -3.32
C ALA A 119 9.80 19.59 -4.03
N GLU A 120 9.79 19.55 -5.37
CA GLU A 120 8.63 19.94 -6.17
C GLU A 120 7.40 19.04 -5.95
N SER A 121 7.61 17.74 -5.72
CA SER A 121 6.52 16.78 -5.54
C SER A 121 5.80 16.91 -4.19
N LEU A 122 6.46 17.53 -3.21
CA LEU A 122 5.97 17.67 -1.83
C LEU A 122 5.36 19.05 -1.56
N ASN A 123 5.57 20.03 -2.46
CA ASN A 123 4.90 21.31 -2.38
C ASN A 123 3.38 21.10 -2.49
N TRP A 124 2.61 21.72 -1.59
CA TRP A 124 1.14 21.62 -1.54
C TRP A 124 0.57 20.24 -1.17
N LYS A 125 1.36 19.37 -0.54
CA LYS A 125 0.85 18.11 0.03
C LYS A 125 0.54 18.27 1.52
N ASP A 126 -0.48 17.56 1.97
CA ASP A 126 -0.77 17.37 3.40
C ASP A 126 0.13 16.24 3.93
N ILE A 127 0.90 16.52 4.97
CA ILE A 127 1.81 15.57 5.60
C ILE A 127 1.45 15.48 7.09
N ALA A 128 1.48 14.27 7.65
CA ALA A 128 1.41 14.08 9.09
C ALA A 128 2.80 14.33 9.69
N CYS A 129 2.90 15.31 10.58
CA CYS A 129 4.12 15.63 11.31
C CYS A 129 3.90 15.44 12.80
N ASP A 130 4.91 14.89 13.47
CA ASP A 130 5.02 14.88 14.92
C ASP A 130 5.67 16.22 15.33
N LEU A 131 5.01 16.97 16.23
CA LEU A 131 5.31 18.37 16.55
C LEU A 131 5.88 18.60 17.95
#